data_AF-A0A411X1L3-F1
#
_entry.id   AF-A0A411X1L3-F1
#
_cell.length_a   1.000
_cell.length_b   1.000
_cell.length_c   1.000
_cell.angle_alpha   90.00
_cell.angle_beta   90.00
_cell.angle_gamma   90.00
#
_symmetry.space_group_name_H-M   'P 1'
#
loop_
_entity.id
_entity.type
_entity.pdbx_description
1 polymer ?
#
loop_
_entity_poly.entity_id
_entity_poly.type
_entity_poly.pdbx_seq_one_letter_code
_entity_poly.pdbx_strand_id
1 'polypeptide(L)'
;MKVSIFLLAGLLCAGSAAADTAARARLASCDPEVVRGGSDELLGDPETLRQPMLLFHAAMAERMAGRKERALFFHLAGRLRGTRQALLEGADTSEALNAINVSVGPMALPLLLTDPELGRDVMRRVIAWDRATPDPYRDRAARATDEVKRKLATFEADFARLPELAGQAVGDTGQARRTEAQIDQMVESDRARRCGPGTIDGAALPAAVARIEAEVKRFVAAHAFVRKRAGGPVASLAVAARGSRGRHALPDRFTLTVAPQRGKAFYAEVDVASTVGADRKLGEVRPSLACLTDLWLGQREAVKDVCESDPAAIRPE
;
A
#
# COMPACT_ATOMS: atom_id res chain seq x y z
N MET A 1 26.09 45.71 20.00
CA MET A 1 24.93 46.21 19.22
C MET A 1 24.96 45.62 17.80
N LYS A 2 24.19 44.58 17.54
CA LYS A 2 23.30 44.45 16.36
C LYS A 2 22.58 43.10 16.45
N VAL A 3 21.25 43.21 16.48
CA VAL A 3 20.25 42.15 16.60
C VAL A 3 19.81 41.74 15.18
N SER A 4 19.57 40.44 15.03
CA SER A 4 18.70 39.66 14.12
C SER A 4 18.14 40.25 12.82
N ILE A 5 18.01 39.39 11.79
CA ILE A 5 16.74 39.08 11.08
C ILE A 5 16.87 37.73 10.29
N PHE A 6 16.05 36.76 10.73
CA PHE A 6 15.30 35.67 10.06
C PHE A 6 15.94 34.81 8.94
N LEU A 7 16.02 33.47 9.00
CA LEU A 7 15.10 32.41 9.50
C LEU A 7 13.81 32.30 8.67
N LEU A 8 13.87 31.61 7.51
CA LEU A 8 12.71 31.04 6.79
C LEU A 8 13.17 30.12 5.64
N ALA A 9 13.45 28.85 5.95
CA ALA A 9 13.64 27.80 4.93
C ALA A 9 13.38 26.39 5.49
N GLY A 10 12.41 26.24 6.40
CA GLY A 10 12.23 25.01 7.19
C GLY A 10 10.81 24.48 7.27
N LEU A 11 9.92 24.75 6.31
CA LEU A 11 8.50 24.37 6.43
C LEU A 11 7.81 23.75 5.20
N LEU A 12 8.51 23.35 4.14
CA LEU A 12 7.85 22.84 2.92
C LEU A 12 7.97 21.33 2.65
N CYS A 13 8.76 20.55 3.41
CA CYS A 13 8.92 19.11 3.13
C CYS A 13 8.05 18.18 3.98
N ALA A 14 7.27 18.69 4.94
CA ALA A 14 6.37 17.84 5.75
C ALA A 14 5.02 17.55 5.07
N GLY A 15 4.61 18.37 4.11
CA GLY A 15 3.33 18.23 3.41
C GLY A 15 3.31 17.11 2.37
N SER A 16 4.43 16.85 1.68
CA SER A 16 4.50 15.89 0.57
C SER A 16 4.47 14.43 1.02
N ALA A 17 5.17 14.10 2.10
CA ALA A 17 5.13 12.75 2.69
C ALA A 17 3.73 12.42 3.25
N ALA A 18 3.04 13.40 3.84
CA ALA A 18 1.70 13.24 4.36
C ALA A 18 0.65 13.10 3.23
N ALA A 19 0.75 13.90 2.16
CA ALA A 19 -0.12 13.80 0.99
C ALA A 19 0.00 12.44 0.28
N ASP A 20 1.22 11.95 0.09
CA ASP A 20 1.50 10.62 -0.49
C ASP A 20 0.86 9.49 0.36
N THR A 21 0.95 9.59 1.69
CA THR A 21 0.29 8.61 2.57
C THR A 21 -1.23 8.67 2.52
N ALA A 22 -1.83 9.85 2.35
CA ALA A 22 -3.27 10.02 2.30
C ALA A 22 -3.86 9.49 0.97
N ALA A 23 -3.24 9.82 -0.17
CA ALA A 23 -3.65 9.31 -1.47
C ALA A 23 -3.53 7.78 -1.54
N ARG A 24 -2.41 7.22 -1.06
CA ARG A 24 -2.23 5.76 -0.95
C ARG A 24 -3.26 5.10 -0.04
N ALA A 25 -3.65 5.73 1.06
CA ALA A 25 -4.72 5.21 1.92
C ALA A 25 -6.05 5.18 1.18
N ARG A 26 -6.41 6.25 0.45
CA ARG A 26 -7.64 6.31 -0.35
C ARG A 26 -7.69 5.24 -1.45
N LEU A 27 -6.55 4.93 -2.08
CA LEU A 27 -6.46 3.84 -3.07
C LEU A 27 -6.78 2.45 -2.49
N ALA A 28 -6.66 2.26 -1.18
CA ALA A 28 -7.01 1.01 -0.52
C ALA A 28 -8.52 0.89 -0.19
N SER A 29 -9.32 1.92 -0.48
CA SER A 29 -10.74 1.93 -0.16
C SER A 29 -11.54 0.93 -1.00
N CYS A 30 -12.62 0.43 -0.41
CA CYS A 30 -13.61 -0.38 -1.11
C CYS A 30 -14.68 0.47 -1.81
N ASP A 31 -14.74 1.77 -1.51
CA ASP A 31 -15.60 2.74 -2.19
C ASP A 31 -14.90 3.21 -3.48
N PRO A 32 -15.48 2.92 -4.66
CA PRO A 32 -14.92 3.37 -5.92
C PRO A 32 -14.70 4.88 -5.97
N GLU A 33 -15.59 5.71 -5.44
CA GLU A 33 -15.45 7.17 -5.52
C GLU A 33 -14.31 7.68 -4.64
N VAL A 34 -14.04 7.02 -3.50
CA VAL A 34 -12.86 7.31 -2.68
C VAL A 34 -11.57 6.94 -3.42
N VAL A 35 -11.55 5.76 -4.06
CA VAL A 35 -10.41 5.36 -4.91
C VAL A 35 -10.20 6.37 -6.04
N ARG A 36 -11.28 6.86 -6.65
CA ARG A 36 -11.20 7.85 -7.74
C ARG A 36 -10.59 9.15 -7.25
N GLY A 37 -11.04 9.66 -6.11
CA GLY A 37 -10.49 10.85 -5.49
C GLY A 37 -9.00 10.71 -5.18
N GLY A 38 -8.58 9.56 -4.64
CA GLY A 38 -7.15 9.27 -4.42
C GLY A 38 -6.34 9.22 -5.72
N SER A 39 -6.86 8.57 -6.75
CA SER A 39 -6.23 8.52 -8.08
C SER A 39 -6.12 9.91 -8.74
N ASP A 40 -7.15 10.74 -8.65
CA ASP A 40 -7.15 12.10 -9.21
C ASP A 40 -6.15 13.02 -8.46
N GLU A 41 -6.03 12.85 -7.14
CA GLU A 41 -5.03 13.53 -6.32
C GLU A 41 -3.59 13.15 -6.73
N LEU A 42 -3.32 11.86 -6.99
CA LEU A 42 -2.01 11.41 -7.47
C LEU A 42 -1.61 12.05 -8.81
N LEU A 43 -2.59 12.33 -9.69
CA LEU A 43 -2.34 13.02 -10.96
C LEU A 43 -2.15 14.53 -10.79
N GLY A 44 -2.75 15.11 -9.76
CA GLY A 44 -2.66 16.54 -9.44
C GLY A 44 -1.45 16.93 -8.59
N ASP A 45 -0.81 15.98 -7.91
CA ASP A 45 0.33 16.22 -7.02
C ASP A 45 1.69 16.04 -7.74
N PRO A 46 2.47 17.13 -7.94
CA PRO A 46 3.78 17.05 -8.58
C PRO A 46 4.76 16.11 -7.86
N GLU A 47 4.68 15.96 -6.54
CA GLU A 47 5.64 15.15 -5.78
C GLU A 47 5.39 13.65 -5.97
N THR A 48 4.12 13.24 -5.95
CA THR A 48 3.71 11.89 -6.35
C THR A 48 4.23 11.53 -7.74
N LEU A 49 4.17 12.48 -8.69
CA LEU A 49 4.58 12.26 -10.07
C LEU A 49 6.11 12.11 -10.26
N ARG A 50 6.91 12.39 -9.23
CA ARG A 50 8.34 12.04 -9.18
C ARG A 50 8.56 10.57 -8.89
N GLN A 51 7.54 9.84 -8.46
CA GLN A 51 7.57 8.40 -8.19
C GLN A 51 6.60 7.66 -9.15
N PRO A 52 6.99 7.46 -10.43
CA PRO A 52 6.16 6.80 -11.43
C PRO A 52 5.58 5.44 -11.00
N MET A 53 6.26 4.74 -10.07
CA MET A 53 5.81 3.47 -9.52
C MET A 53 4.42 3.57 -8.84
N LEU A 54 4.06 4.73 -8.32
CA LEU A 54 2.76 4.97 -7.68
C LEU A 54 1.59 4.96 -8.66
N LEU A 55 1.85 5.25 -9.94
CA LEU A 55 0.83 5.14 -10.96
C LEU A 55 0.42 3.68 -11.16
N PHE A 56 1.31 2.70 -10.93
CA PHE A 56 0.92 1.28 -10.96
C PHE A 56 0.04 0.89 -9.77
N HIS A 57 0.26 1.49 -8.58
CA HIS A 57 -0.64 1.28 -7.44
C HIS A 57 -2.05 1.82 -7.73
N ALA A 58 -2.13 3.01 -8.35
CA ALA A 58 -3.40 3.57 -8.82
C ALA A 58 -4.05 2.65 -9.88
N ALA A 59 -3.27 2.11 -10.82
CA ALA A 59 -3.78 1.17 -11.82
C ALA A 59 -4.44 -0.06 -11.18
N MET A 60 -3.77 -0.67 -10.19
CA MET A 60 -4.33 -1.79 -9.43
C MET A 60 -5.60 -1.39 -8.69
N ALA A 61 -5.59 -0.27 -7.96
CA ALA A 61 -6.74 0.19 -7.20
C ALA A 61 -7.96 0.48 -8.09
N GLU A 62 -7.75 1.17 -9.21
CA GLU A 62 -8.79 1.44 -10.21
C GLU A 62 -9.34 0.15 -10.82
N ARG A 63 -8.48 -0.85 -11.06
CA ARG A 63 -8.93 -2.18 -11.52
C ARG A 63 -9.80 -2.86 -10.48
N MET A 64 -9.38 -2.85 -9.21
CA MET A 64 -10.13 -3.40 -8.08
C MET A 64 -11.46 -2.68 -7.85
N ALA A 65 -11.54 -1.39 -8.18
CA ALA A 65 -12.76 -0.59 -8.16
C ALA A 65 -13.66 -0.80 -9.40
N GLY A 66 -13.27 -1.67 -10.34
CA GLY A 66 -14.02 -1.99 -11.56
C GLY A 66 -13.84 -1.01 -12.72
N ARG A 67 -12.90 -0.06 -12.63
CA ARG A 67 -12.67 0.99 -13.64
C ARG A 67 -11.51 0.64 -14.56
N LYS A 68 -11.75 -0.30 -15.47
CA LYS A 68 -10.74 -0.87 -16.39
C LYS A 68 -10.01 0.18 -17.22
N GLU A 69 -10.74 1.16 -17.76
CA GLU A 69 -10.16 2.23 -18.58
C GLU A 69 -9.18 3.10 -17.78
N ARG A 70 -9.56 3.50 -16.56
CA ARG A 70 -8.66 4.25 -15.67
C ARG A 70 -7.47 3.40 -15.24
N ALA A 71 -7.68 2.12 -14.96
CA ALA A 71 -6.59 1.19 -14.69
C ALA A 71 -5.57 1.13 -15.85
N LEU A 72 -6.06 1.05 -17.09
CA LEU A 72 -5.21 1.10 -18.29
C LEU A 72 -4.49 2.44 -18.42
N PHE A 73 -5.17 3.57 -18.20
CA PHE A 73 -4.55 4.90 -18.21
C PHE A 73 -3.36 4.97 -17.23
N PHE A 74 -3.59 4.60 -15.97
CA PHE A 74 -2.55 4.64 -14.93
C PHE A 74 -1.40 3.67 -15.21
N HIS A 75 -1.69 2.47 -15.71
CA HIS A 75 -0.65 1.50 -16.08
C HIS A 75 0.23 2.05 -17.21
N LEU A 76 -0.37 2.61 -18.27
CA LEU A 76 0.35 3.18 -19.39
C LEU A 76 1.15 4.44 -18.99
N ALA A 77 0.55 5.33 -18.20
CA ALA A 77 1.25 6.51 -17.66
C ALA A 77 2.45 6.11 -16.78
N GLY A 78 2.26 5.11 -15.90
CA GLY A 78 3.31 4.52 -15.08
C GLY A 78 4.42 3.89 -15.90
N ARG A 79 4.07 3.15 -16.97
CA ARG A 79 5.04 2.55 -17.89
C ARG A 79 5.85 3.60 -18.64
N LEU A 80 5.20 4.64 -19.18
CA LEU A 80 5.88 5.73 -19.88
C LEU A 80 6.91 6.42 -18.98
N ARG A 81 6.49 6.92 -17.83
CA ARG A 81 7.37 7.66 -16.91
C ARG A 81 8.38 6.75 -16.19
N GLY A 82 7.95 5.54 -15.83
CA GLY A 82 8.81 4.54 -15.21
C GLY A 82 9.94 4.10 -16.12
N THR A 83 9.71 3.92 -17.42
CA THR A 83 10.79 3.61 -18.38
C THR A 83 11.75 4.78 -18.53
N ARG A 84 11.27 6.04 -18.55
CA ARG A 84 12.17 7.21 -18.52
C ARG A 84 13.07 7.20 -17.29
N GLN A 85 12.49 6.98 -16.11
CA GLN A 85 13.23 6.87 -14.86
C GLN A 85 14.27 5.73 -14.91
N ALA A 86 13.85 4.53 -15.31
CA ALA A 86 14.71 3.35 -15.38
C ALA A 86 15.94 3.56 -16.28
N LEU A 87 15.77 4.18 -17.44
CA LEU A 87 16.86 4.48 -18.37
C LEU A 87 17.84 5.55 -17.85
N LEU A 88 17.43 6.36 -16.87
CA LEU A 88 18.25 7.41 -16.26
C LEU A 88 18.90 6.98 -14.94
N GLU A 89 18.30 6.04 -14.21
CA GLU A 89 18.71 5.65 -12.85
C GLU A 89 19.36 4.27 -12.77
N GLY A 90 19.27 3.46 -13.83
CA GLY A 90 20.07 2.24 -13.98
C GLY A 90 19.32 0.94 -13.73
N ALA A 91 20.08 -0.10 -13.41
CA ALA A 91 19.61 -1.50 -13.43
C ALA A 91 18.54 -1.79 -12.38
N ASP A 92 18.72 -1.36 -11.13
CA ASP A 92 17.79 -1.64 -10.03
C ASP A 92 16.38 -1.11 -10.32
N THR A 93 16.28 0.13 -10.83
CA THR A 93 15.00 0.72 -11.24
C THR A 93 14.38 -0.01 -12.42
N SER A 94 15.20 -0.48 -13.36
CA SER A 94 14.74 -1.28 -14.51
C SER A 94 14.18 -2.64 -14.06
N GLU A 95 14.84 -3.30 -13.10
CA GLU A 95 14.38 -4.56 -12.51
C GLU A 95 13.06 -4.38 -11.74
N ALA A 96 12.97 -3.34 -10.90
CA ALA A 96 11.75 -3.00 -10.19
C ALA A 96 10.58 -2.74 -11.14
N LEU A 97 10.81 -1.95 -12.20
CA LEU A 97 9.79 -1.69 -13.23
C LEU A 97 9.36 -2.98 -13.94
N ASN A 98 10.30 -3.88 -14.27
CA ASN A 98 9.96 -5.16 -14.89
C ASN A 98 9.12 -6.04 -13.97
N ALA A 99 9.46 -6.14 -12.69
CA ALA A 99 8.68 -6.89 -11.70
C ALA A 99 7.25 -6.33 -11.56
N ILE A 100 7.10 -5.00 -11.59
CA ILE A 100 5.78 -4.35 -11.55
C ILE A 100 5.00 -4.58 -12.85
N ASN A 101 5.64 -4.50 -14.02
CA ASN A 101 4.97 -4.77 -15.29
C ASN A 101 4.48 -6.21 -15.40
N VAL A 102 5.24 -7.18 -14.88
CA VAL A 102 4.84 -8.59 -14.84
C VAL A 102 3.63 -8.80 -13.92
N SER A 103 3.55 -8.07 -12.81
CA SER A 103 2.44 -8.23 -11.84
C SER A 103 1.20 -7.41 -12.20
N VAL A 104 1.34 -6.19 -12.73
CA VAL A 104 0.24 -5.25 -13.01
C VAL A 104 -0.20 -5.28 -14.47
N GLY A 105 0.72 -5.52 -15.41
CA GLY A 105 0.45 -5.56 -16.84
C GLY A 105 -0.69 -6.50 -17.22
N PRO A 106 -0.73 -7.75 -16.71
CA PRO A 106 -1.85 -8.66 -16.98
C PRO A 106 -3.21 -8.09 -16.58
N MET A 107 -3.30 -7.23 -15.56
CA MET A 107 -4.58 -6.69 -15.09
C MET A 107 -5.15 -5.54 -15.94
N ALA A 108 -4.31 -4.90 -16.76
CA ALA A 108 -4.66 -3.70 -17.49
C ALA A 108 -4.54 -3.86 -19.01
N LEU A 109 -3.49 -4.53 -19.49
CA LEU A 109 -3.15 -4.61 -20.91
C LEU A 109 -4.12 -5.43 -21.79
N PRO A 110 -4.84 -6.46 -21.31
CA PRO A 110 -5.79 -7.18 -22.17
C PRO A 110 -6.86 -6.27 -22.78
N LEU A 111 -7.19 -5.14 -22.13
CA LEU A 111 -8.13 -4.16 -22.65
C LEU A 111 -7.68 -3.57 -24.00
N LEU A 112 -6.37 -3.46 -24.25
CA LEU A 112 -5.83 -3.02 -25.55
C LEU A 112 -6.18 -3.97 -26.70
N LEU A 113 -6.40 -5.24 -26.39
CA LEU A 113 -6.70 -6.29 -27.36
C LEU A 113 -8.20 -6.54 -27.48
N THR A 114 -8.93 -6.48 -26.36
CA THR A 114 -10.37 -6.73 -26.33
C THR A 114 -11.18 -5.53 -26.81
N ASP A 115 -10.65 -4.31 -26.65
CA ASP A 115 -11.21 -3.05 -27.15
C ASP A 115 -10.10 -2.11 -27.68
N PRO A 116 -9.65 -2.32 -28.94
CA PRO A 116 -8.57 -1.52 -29.52
C PRO A 116 -8.92 -0.04 -29.72
N GLU A 117 -10.20 0.30 -29.86
CA GLU A 117 -10.64 1.70 -30.00
C GLU A 117 -10.47 2.44 -28.67
N LEU A 118 -10.95 1.85 -27.58
CA LEU A 118 -10.72 2.36 -26.23
C LEU A 118 -9.22 2.42 -25.91
N GLY A 119 -8.46 1.38 -26.28
CA GLY A 119 -7.01 1.35 -26.10
C GLY A 119 -6.29 2.53 -26.77
N ARG A 120 -6.69 2.87 -28.01
CA ARG A 120 -6.19 4.04 -28.74
C ARG A 120 -6.59 5.35 -28.08
N ASP A 121 -7.82 5.47 -27.60
CA ASP A 121 -8.28 6.67 -26.90
C ASP A 121 -7.51 6.89 -25.59
N VAL A 122 -7.36 5.85 -24.76
CA VAL A 122 -6.59 5.91 -23.51
C VAL A 122 -5.13 6.28 -23.80
N MET A 123 -4.50 5.66 -24.80
CA MET A 123 -3.13 6.01 -25.19
C MET A 123 -3.01 7.49 -25.58
N ARG A 124 -3.96 8.02 -26.37
CA ARG A 124 -3.98 9.44 -26.74
C ARG A 124 -4.08 10.34 -25.51
N ARG A 125 -4.93 9.99 -24.54
CA ARG A 125 -5.05 10.73 -23.27
C ARG A 125 -3.80 10.65 -22.42
N VAL A 126 -3.12 9.50 -22.35
CA VAL A 126 -1.84 9.35 -21.64
C VAL A 126 -0.78 10.27 -22.25
N ILE A 127 -0.65 10.29 -23.58
CA ILE A 127 0.31 11.16 -24.27
C ILE A 127 -0.04 12.64 -24.06
N ALA A 128 -1.32 13.01 -24.16
CA ALA A 128 -1.77 14.38 -23.92
C ALA A 128 -1.51 14.83 -22.48
N TRP A 129 -1.87 13.99 -21.51
CA TRP A 129 -1.60 14.22 -20.09
C TRP A 129 -0.11 14.35 -19.82
N ASP A 130 0.70 13.44 -20.34
CA ASP A 130 2.15 13.45 -20.12
C ASP A 130 2.76 14.74 -20.66
N ARG A 131 2.35 15.20 -21.84
CA ARG A 131 2.80 16.48 -22.42
C ARG A 131 2.43 17.68 -21.55
N ALA A 132 1.22 17.70 -21.00
CA ALA A 132 0.70 18.80 -20.20
C ALA A 132 1.23 18.82 -18.75
N THR A 133 1.79 17.71 -18.28
CA THR A 133 2.17 17.52 -16.88
C THR A 133 3.69 17.56 -16.72
N PRO A 134 4.24 18.33 -15.76
CA PRO A 134 5.67 18.32 -15.48
C PRO A 134 6.21 16.90 -15.27
N ASP A 135 7.36 16.62 -15.87
CA ASP A 135 8.06 15.34 -15.75
C ASP A 135 9.56 15.61 -15.52
N PRO A 136 10.06 15.42 -14.29
CA PRO A 136 11.48 15.64 -13.99
C PRO A 136 12.40 14.71 -14.79
N TYR A 137 11.90 13.55 -15.26
CA TYR A 137 12.69 12.61 -16.06
C TYR A 137 12.80 13.05 -17.51
N ARG A 138 11.82 13.78 -18.04
CA ARG A 138 11.92 14.40 -19.37
C ARG A 138 13.03 15.46 -19.41
N ASP A 139 13.08 16.32 -18.40
CA ASP A 139 14.11 17.37 -18.32
C ASP A 139 15.52 16.79 -18.12
N ARG A 140 15.63 15.72 -17.32
CA ARG A 140 16.88 14.97 -17.14
C ARG A 140 17.31 14.26 -18.43
N ALA A 141 16.37 13.66 -19.16
CA ALA A 141 16.63 12.99 -20.43
C ALA A 141 17.21 13.94 -21.50
N ALA A 142 16.77 15.20 -21.53
CA ALA A 142 17.32 16.21 -22.44
C ALA A 142 18.83 16.44 -22.23
N ARG A 143 19.35 16.18 -21.02
CA ARG A 143 20.76 16.31 -20.63
C ARG A 143 21.51 14.98 -20.60
N ALA A 144 20.86 13.87 -20.93
CA ALA A 144 21.46 12.55 -20.94
C ALA A 144 22.42 12.35 -22.14
N THR A 145 23.13 11.22 -22.14
CA THR A 145 23.98 10.81 -23.26
C THR A 145 23.16 10.56 -24.53
N ASP A 146 23.80 10.67 -25.71
CA ASP A 146 23.12 10.42 -26.98
C ASP A 146 22.56 9.00 -27.10
N GLU A 147 23.22 8.02 -26.45
CA GLU A 147 22.71 6.67 -26.37
C GLU A 147 21.37 6.60 -25.61
N VAL A 148 21.29 7.24 -24.44
CA VAL A 148 20.06 7.29 -23.64
C VAL A 148 18.96 8.05 -24.40
N LYS A 149 19.29 9.17 -25.04
CA LYS A 149 18.34 9.93 -25.88
C LYS A 149 17.76 9.08 -27.01
N ARG A 150 18.61 8.31 -27.72
CA ARG A 150 18.14 7.39 -28.77
C ARG A 150 17.24 6.30 -28.22
N LYS A 151 17.63 5.65 -27.12
CA LYS A 151 16.81 4.61 -26.46
C LYS A 151 15.44 5.15 -26.05
N LEU A 152 15.40 6.36 -25.48
CA LEU A 152 14.15 7.02 -25.11
C LEU A 152 13.28 7.36 -26.31
N ALA A 153 13.86 7.93 -27.37
CA ALA A 153 13.12 8.25 -28.58
C ALA A 153 12.52 7.00 -29.25
N THR A 154 13.28 5.90 -29.34
CA THR A 154 12.78 4.61 -29.83
C THR A 154 11.63 4.12 -28.96
N PHE A 155 11.82 4.10 -27.63
CA PHE A 155 10.78 3.66 -26.71
C PHE A 155 9.50 4.50 -26.83
N GLU A 156 9.59 5.82 -26.88
CA GLU A 156 8.42 6.70 -26.96
C GLU A 156 7.66 6.53 -28.28
N ALA A 157 8.38 6.30 -29.39
CA ALA A 157 7.78 5.99 -30.68
C ALA A 157 7.05 4.62 -30.67
N ASP A 158 7.66 3.59 -30.09
CA ASP A 158 7.05 2.27 -29.96
C ASP A 158 5.87 2.28 -28.99
N PHE A 159 6.00 3.02 -27.88
CA PHE A 159 4.95 3.17 -26.87
C PHE A 159 3.71 3.83 -27.46
N ALA A 160 3.87 4.89 -28.27
CA ALA A 160 2.75 5.56 -28.91
C ALA A 160 2.00 4.68 -29.92
N ARG A 161 2.67 3.64 -30.45
CA ARG A 161 2.11 2.66 -31.40
C ARG A 161 1.64 1.37 -30.74
N LEU A 162 1.68 1.30 -29.41
CA LEU A 162 1.40 0.08 -28.67
C LEU A 162 0.00 -0.50 -28.94
N PRO A 163 -1.10 0.29 -29.06
CA PRO A 163 -2.41 -0.25 -29.44
C PRO A 163 -2.40 -0.91 -30.83
N GLU A 164 -1.72 -0.30 -31.82
CA GLU A 164 -1.59 -0.85 -33.17
C GLU A 164 -0.75 -2.13 -33.17
N LEU A 165 0.38 -2.13 -32.45
CA LEU A 165 1.24 -3.29 -32.30
C LEU A 165 0.53 -4.44 -31.58
N ALA A 166 -0.28 -4.13 -30.56
CA ALA A 166 -1.09 -5.12 -29.85
C ALA A 166 -2.14 -5.75 -30.79
N GLY A 167 -2.82 -4.94 -31.61
CA GLY A 167 -3.76 -5.43 -32.60
C GLY A 167 -3.13 -6.28 -33.71
N GLN A 168 -1.86 -6.05 -34.05
CA GLN A 168 -1.11 -6.78 -35.07
C GLN A 168 -0.47 -8.07 -34.55
N ALA A 169 -0.08 -8.12 -33.27
CA ALA A 169 0.66 -9.21 -32.67
C ALA A 169 -0.20 -10.42 -32.25
N VAL A 170 -1.53 -10.30 -32.21
CA VAL A 170 -2.41 -11.31 -31.61
C VAL A 170 -3.35 -11.92 -32.64
N GLY A 171 -3.07 -13.18 -33.02
CA GLY A 171 -3.90 -13.97 -33.92
C GLY A 171 -5.20 -14.53 -33.32
N ASP A 172 -5.51 -14.28 -32.03
CA ASP A 172 -6.75 -14.74 -31.39
C ASP A 172 -7.30 -13.74 -30.35
N THR A 173 -8.16 -12.82 -30.79
CA THR A 173 -8.95 -11.94 -29.91
C THR A 173 -9.79 -12.72 -28.89
N GLY A 174 -10.15 -13.97 -29.20
CA GLY A 174 -10.85 -14.88 -28.30
C GLY A 174 -10.01 -15.26 -27.08
N GLN A 175 -8.71 -15.48 -27.24
CA GLN A 175 -7.81 -15.73 -26.11
C GLN A 175 -7.71 -14.52 -25.20
N ALA A 176 -7.57 -13.31 -25.75
CA ALA A 176 -7.54 -12.08 -24.97
C ALA A 176 -8.82 -11.87 -24.15
N ARG A 177 -10.00 -12.16 -24.74
CA ARG A 177 -11.29 -12.12 -24.04
C ARG A 177 -11.39 -13.15 -22.91
N ARG A 178 -10.89 -14.38 -23.12
CA ARG A 178 -10.84 -15.42 -22.08
C ARG A 178 -9.94 -15.00 -20.91
N THR A 179 -8.75 -14.48 -21.21
CA THR A 179 -7.82 -13.97 -20.20
C THR A 179 -8.45 -12.81 -19.42
N GLU A 180 -9.08 -11.85 -20.10
CA GLU A 180 -9.78 -10.73 -19.46
C GLU A 180 -10.90 -11.20 -18.52
N ALA A 181 -11.71 -12.19 -18.94
CA ALA A 181 -12.76 -12.76 -18.10
C ALA A 181 -12.19 -13.48 -16.86
N GLN A 182 -11.06 -14.19 -16.99
CA GLN A 182 -10.37 -14.81 -15.85
C GLN A 182 -9.86 -13.75 -14.87
N ILE A 183 -9.29 -12.65 -15.37
CA ILE A 183 -8.84 -11.53 -14.54
C ILE A 183 -10.02 -10.88 -13.83
N ASP A 184 -11.15 -10.67 -14.51
CA ASP A 184 -12.37 -10.13 -13.88
C ASP A 184 -12.84 -11.01 -12.71
N GLN A 185 -12.83 -12.33 -12.88
CA GLN A 185 -13.17 -13.27 -11.81
C GLN A 185 -12.18 -13.19 -10.65
N MET A 186 -10.88 -13.10 -10.92
CA MET A 186 -9.85 -12.95 -9.89
C MET A 186 -10.01 -11.62 -9.12
N VAL A 187 -10.23 -10.52 -9.83
CA VAL A 187 -10.45 -9.19 -9.25
C VAL A 187 -11.70 -9.18 -8.39
N GLU A 188 -12.80 -9.77 -8.86
CA GLU A 188 -14.04 -9.85 -8.09
C GLU A 188 -13.89 -10.73 -6.85
N SER A 189 -13.19 -11.87 -6.95
CA SER A 189 -12.88 -12.72 -5.80
C SER A 189 -12.02 -11.99 -4.76
N ASP A 190 -10.99 -11.29 -5.21
CA ASP A 190 -10.14 -10.48 -4.35
C ASP A 190 -10.91 -9.32 -3.71
N ARG A 191 -11.81 -8.68 -4.47
CA ARG A 191 -12.67 -7.62 -3.98
C ARG A 191 -13.65 -8.17 -2.95
N ALA A 192 -14.31 -9.29 -3.19
CA ALA A 192 -15.20 -9.91 -2.22
C ALA A 192 -14.47 -10.27 -0.91
N ARG A 193 -13.21 -10.73 -0.99
CA ARG A 193 -12.38 -11.02 0.18
C ARG A 193 -11.98 -9.76 0.95
N ARG A 194 -11.65 -8.66 0.26
CA ARG A 194 -11.20 -7.39 0.87
C ARG A 194 -12.35 -6.48 1.30
N CYS A 195 -13.46 -6.56 0.58
CA CYS A 195 -14.60 -5.66 0.62
C CYS A 195 -15.92 -6.35 0.98
N GLY A 196 -15.87 -7.60 1.44
CA GLY A 196 -17.03 -8.32 1.94
C GLY A 196 -17.52 -7.82 3.31
N PRO A 197 -18.69 -8.27 3.77
CA PRO A 197 -19.20 -7.96 5.11
C PRO A 197 -18.19 -8.28 6.21
N GLY A 198 -18.13 -7.44 7.25
CA GLY A 198 -17.22 -7.62 8.39
C GLY A 198 -15.75 -7.26 8.13
N THR A 199 -15.40 -6.80 6.93
CA THR A 199 -14.06 -6.27 6.62
C THR A 199 -14.03 -4.76 6.76
N ILE A 200 -12.91 -4.24 7.28
CA ILE A 200 -12.71 -2.80 7.41
C ILE A 200 -12.39 -2.18 6.04
N ASP A 201 -12.80 -0.94 5.82
CA ASP A 201 -12.34 -0.20 4.65
C ASP A 201 -10.81 0.00 4.70
N GLY A 202 -10.12 -0.29 3.60
CA GLY A 202 -8.66 -0.23 3.57
C GLY A 202 -8.12 1.19 3.81
N ALA A 203 -8.87 2.24 3.47
CA ALA A 203 -8.49 3.61 3.79
C ALA A 203 -8.61 3.92 5.29
N ALA A 204 -9.51 3.24 6.00
CA ALA A 204 -9.70 3.37 7.45
C ALA A 204 -8.80 2.45 8.28
N LEU A 205 -8.20 1.42 7.66
CA LEU A 205 -7.40 0.39 8.34
C LEU A 205 -6.26 0.98 9.19
N PRO A 206 -5.40 1.91 8.70
CA PRO A 206 -4.31 2.45 9.52
C PRO A 206 -4.80 3.14 10.79
N ALA A 207 -5.85 3.95 10.68
CA ALA A 207 -6.44 4.65 11.82
C ALA A 207 -7.08 3.68 12.83
N ALA A 208 -7.74 2.63 12.34
CA ALA A 208 -8.31 1.59 13.18
C ALA A 208 -7.23 0.78 13.92
N VAL A 209 -6.15 0.40 13.24
CA VAL A 209 -5.00 -0.28 13.86
C VAL A 209 -4.41 0.58 14.98
N ALA A 210 -4.22 1.88 14.74
CA ALA A 210 -3.70 2.81 15.74
C ALA A 210 -4.65 2.93 16.96
N ARG A 211 -5.96 2.97 16.73
CA ARG A 211 -6.97 2.98 17.81
C ARG A 211 -6.94 1.69 18.62
N ILE A 212 -6.92 0.53 17.97
CA ILE A 212 -6.83 -0.78 18.65
C ILE A 212 -5.56 -0.84 19.50
N GLU A 213 -4.41 -0.44 18.95
CA GLU A 213 -3.15 -0.42 19.70
C GLU A 213 -3.23 0.47 20.95
N ALA A 214 -3.86 1.64 20.85
CA ALA A 214 -4.04 2.53 21.99
C ALA A 214 -4.97 1.93 23.07
N GLU A 215 -6.04 1.22 22.67
CA GLU A 215 -6.90 0.49 23.60
C GLU A 215 -6.15 -0.66 24.29
N VAL A 216 -5.41 -1.45 23.53
CA VAL A 216 -4.61 -2.57 24.05
C VAL A 216 -3.56 -2.09 25.05
N LYS A 217 -2.83 -1.01 24.73
CA LYS A 217 -1.85 -0.42 25.67
C LYS A 217 -2.52 0.05 26.96
N ARG A 218 -3.67 0.73 26.87
CA ARG A 218 -4.44 1.16 28.06
C ARG A 218 -4.91 -0.02 28.90
N PHE A 219 -5.44 -1.06 28.25
CA PHE A 219 -5.86 -2.30 28.90
C PHE A 219 -4.69 -2.94 29.66
N VAL A 220 -3.54 -3.18 29.00
CA VAL A 220 -2.37 -3.81 29.63
C VAL A 220 -1.82 -2.98 30.80
N ALA A 221 -1.74 -1.66 30.66
CA ALA A 221 -1.27 -0.78 31.72
C ALA A 221 -2.16 -0.85 32.98
N ALA A 222 -3.47 -0.99 32.80
CA ALA A 222 -4.45 -1.05 33.88
C ALA A 222 -4.67 -2.47 34.43
N HIS A 223 -4.30 -3.52 33.69
CA HIS A 223 -4.63 -4.90 34.03
C HIS A 223 -3.99 -5.34 35.36
N ALA A 224 -4.82 -5.82 36.30
CA ALA A 224 -4.37 -6.17 37.65
C ALA A 224 -3.26 -7.24 37.65
N PHE A 225 -3.39 -8.26 36.81
CA PHE A 225 -2.41 -9.34 36.69
C PHE A 225 -1.03 -8.84 36.18
N VAL A 226 -1.04 -7.91 35.21
CA VAL A 226 0.18 -7.30 34.66
C VAL A 226 0.87 -6.46 35.73
N ARG A 227 0.10 -5.62 36.44
CA ARG A 227 0.61 -4.77 37.53
C ARG A 227 1.18 -5.58 38.69
N LYS A 228 0.53 -6.72 39.04
CA LYS A 228 1.04 -7.66 40.04
C LYS A 228 2.38 -8.24 39.63
N ARG A 229 2.52 -8.72 38.38
CA ARG A 229 3.80 -9.23 37.84
C ARG A 229 4.88 -8.15 37.77
N ALA A 230 4.51 -6.92 37.41
CA ALA A 230 5.41 -5.78 37.35
C ALA A 230 5.83 -5.24 38.73
N GLY A 231 5.25 -5.74 39.83
CA GLY A 231 5.50 -5.24 41.18
C GLY A 231 4.97 -3.83 41.43
N GLY A 232 3.99 -3.36 40.65
CA GLY A 232 3.46 -2.00 40.74
C GLY A 232 3.01 -1.41 39.40
N PRO A 233 3.04 -0.07 39.24
CA PRO A 233 2.77 0.59 37.97
C PRO A 233 3.78 0.18 36.89
N VAL A 234 3.30 0.08 35.65
CA VAL A 234 4.15 -0.16 34.47
C VAL A 234 4.84 1.14 34.06
N ALA A 235 6.16 1.10 33.87
CA ALA A 235 6.94 2.28 33.48
C ALA A 235 6.80 2.61 31.99
N SER A 236 6.83 1.60 31.13
CA SER A 236 6.59 1.77 29.69
C SER A 236 6.01 0.52 29.03
N LEU A 237 5.31 0.75 27.92
CA LEU A 237 4.72 -0.27 27.06
C LEU A 237 5.09 0.00 25.60
N ALA A 238 5.53 -1.04 24.90
CA ALA A 238 5.79 -0.99 23.46
C ALA A 238 5.16 -2.21 22.77
N VAL A 239 4.59 -2.02 21.59
CA VAL A 239 4.14 -3.14 20.76
C VAL A 239 5.36 -3.75 20.07
N ALA A 240 5.66 -5.01 20.40
CA ALA A 240 6.77 -5.75 19.80
C ALA A 240 6.33 -6.48 18.52
N ALA A 241 5.10 -7.00 18.49
CA ALA A 241 4.53 -7.66 17.32
C ALA A 241 3.01 -7.51 17.26
N ARG A 242 2.47 -7.65 16.04
CA ARG A 242 1.04 -7.69 15.75
C ARG A 242 0.74 -8.95 14.93
N GLY A 243 -0.22 -9.75 15.38
CA GLY A 243 -0.80 -10.86 14.63
C GLY A 243 -2.07 -10.42 13.90
N SER A 244 -2.28 -10.92 12.68
CA SER A 244 -3.51 -10.71 11.93
C SER A 244 -3.75 -11.88 10.97
N ARG A 245 -5.02 -12.21 10.69
CA ARG A 245 -5.41 -13.25 9.73
C ARG A 245 -5.47 -12.73 8.29
N GLY A 246 -4.40 -12.09 7.84
CA GLY A 246 -4.24 -11.61 6.46
C GLY A 246 -3.91 -10.13 6.35
N ARG A 247 -3.44 -9.71 5.17
CA ARG A 247 -2.87 -8.36 4.94
C ARG A 247 -3.85 -7.20 5.08
N HIS A 248 -5.15 -7.47 5.02
CA HIS A 248 -6.23 -6.47 5.10
C HIS A 248 -7.12 -6.69 6.33
N ALA A 249 -6.69 -7.53 7.26
CA ALA A 249 -7.42 -7.81 8.49
C ALA A 249 -7.00 -6.85 9.61
N LEU A 250 -7.92 -6.60 10.54
CA LEU A 250 -7.56 -5.99 11.81
C LEU A 250 -6.66 -6.95 12.61
N PRO A 251 -5.74 -6.43 13.43
CA PRO A 251 -4.95 -7.27 14.31
C PRO A 251 -5.86 -7.99 15.32
N ASP A 252 -5.71 -9.30 15.42
CA ASP A 252 -6.42 -10.15 16.38
C ASP A 252 -5.54 -10.51 17.59
N ARG A 253 -4.24 -10.20 17.53
CA ARG A 253 -3.31 -10.41 18.63
C ARG A 253 -2.20 -9.37 18.68
N PHE A 254 -1.77 -9.01 19.88
CA PHE A 254 -0.61 -8.16 20.14
C PHE A 254 0.34 -8.81 21.12
N THR A 255 1.63 -8.67 20.84
CA THR A 255 2.69 -8.90 21.82
C THR A 255 3.21 -7.54 22.28
N LEU A 256 3.09 -7.26 23.58
CA LEU A 256 3.60 -6.03 24.17
C LEU A 256 4.80 -6.32 25.05
N THR A 257 5.87 -5.54 24.89
CA THR A 257 6.92 -5.45 25.90
C THR A 257 6.43 -4.60 27.05
N VAL A 258 6.49 -5.17 28.25
CA VAL A 258 6.12 -4.53 29.52
C VAL A 258 7.39 -4.27 30.32
N ALA A 259 7.73 -2.98 30.48
CA ALA A 259 8.83 -2.57 31.34
C ALA A 259 8.30 -2.13 32.71
N PRO A 260 8.61 -2.87 33.79
CA PRO A 260 8.27 -2.43 35.14
C PRO A 260 9.17 -1.26 35.58
N GLN A 261 8.79 -0.56 36.65
CA GLN A 261 9.66 0.45 37.26
C GLN A 261 10.95 -0.13 37.84
N ARG A 262 10.90 -1.39 38.29
CA ARG A 262 12.03 -2.15 38.82
C ARG A 262 11.94 -3.59 38.33
N GLY A 263 13.07 -4.18 37.97
CA GLY A 263 13.15 -5.56 37.49
C GLY A 263 13.28 -5.69 35.97
N LYS A 264 13.18 -6.92 35.48
CA LYS A 264 13.34 -7.25 34.06
C LYS A 264 12.04 -7.02 33.31
N ALA A 265 12.14 -6.54 32.07
CA ALA A 265 11.00 -6.49 31.16
C ALA A 265 10.50 -7.91 30.83
N PHE A 266 9.20 -8.01 30.64
CA PHE A 266 8.51 -9.24 30.22
C PHE A 266 7.54 -8.91 29.08
N TYR A 267 6.85 -9.92 28.56
CA TYR A 267 5.93 -9.78 27.43
C TYR A 267 4.50 -10.12 27.86
N ALA A 268 3.55 -9.33 27.37
CA ALA A 268 2.13 -9.59 27.50
C ALA A 268 1.56 -9.97 26.12
N GLU A 269 0.91 -11.12 26.04
CA GLU A 269 0.13 -11.54 24.89
C GLU A 269 -1.32 -11.13 25.10
N VAL A 270 -1.85 -10.36 24.16
CA VAL A 270 -3.22 -9.82 24.23
C VAL A 270 -3.97 -10.22 22.97
N ASP A 271 -5.01 -11.02 23.15
CA ASP A 271 -5.97 -11.29 22.09
C ASP A 271 -6.95 -10.11 21.99
N VAL A 272 -7.40 -9.81 20.77
CA VAL A 272 -8.28 -8.68 20.49
C VAL A 272 -9.45 -9.14 19.64
N ALA A 273 -10.65 -9.05 20.21
CA ALA A 273 -11.88 -9.14 19.43
C ALA A 273 -12.31 -7.73 19.02
N SER A 274 -12.45 -7.49 17.72
CA SER A 274 -12.95 -6.21 17.18
C SER A 274 -14.21 -6.44 16.36
N THR A 275 -15.17 -5.52 16.44
CA THR A 275 -16.34 -5.51 15.55
C THR A 275 -16.14 -4.51 14.42
N VAL A 276 -16.66 -4.83 13.24
CA VAL A 276 -16.69 -3.93 12.09
C VAL A 276 -18.14 -3.70 11.71
N GLY A 277 -18.55 -2.44 11.66
CA GLY A 277 -19.91 -2.04 11.30
C GLY A 277 -20.24 -2.33 9.83
N ALA A 278 -21.53 -2.24 9.49
CA ALA A 278 -21.98 -2.33 8.10
C ALA A 278 -21.39 -1.22 7.21
N ASP A 279 -21.05 -0.07 7.81
CA ASP A 279 -20.33 1.03 7.17
C ASP A 279 -18.81 0.79 7.04
N ARG A 280 -18.35 -0.42 7.35
CA ARG A 280 -16.95 -0.86 7.26
C ARG A 280 -16.00 -0.07 8.16
N LYS A 281 -16.50 0.49 9.26
CA LYS A 281 -15.69 1.17 10.28
C LYS A 281 -15.49 0.31 11.51
N LEU A 282 -14.40 0.59 12.22
CA LEU A 282 -14.09 -0.05 13.49
C LEU A 282 -15.14 0.33 14.55
N GLY A 283 -15.84 -0.67 15.06
CA GLY A 283 -16.79 -0.56 16.16
C GLY A 283 -16.11 -0.70 17.51
N GLU A 284 -16.51 -1.74 18.24
CA GLU A 284 -16.01 -2.07 19.57
C GLU A 284 -14.68 -2.83 19.49
N VAL A 285 -13.80 -2.58 20.46
CA VAL A 285 -12.52 -3.28 20.64
C VAL A 285 -12.52 -3.89 22.03
N ARG A 286 -12.40 -5.21 22.12
CA ARG A 286 -12.37 -5.98 23.37
C ARG A 286 -11.01 -6.67 23.49
N PRO A 287 -10.04 -6.05 24.17
CA PRO A 287 -8.79 -6.71 24.49
C PRO A 287 -8.96 -7.69 25.65
N SER A 288 -8.29 -8.84 25.58
CA SER A 288 -8.22 -9.83 26.66
C SER A 288 -6.78 -10.32 26.81
N LEU A 289 -6.30 -10.40 28.06
CA LEU A 289 -4.96 -10.90 28.32
C LEU A 289 -4.94 -12.42 28.14
N ALA A 290 -4.12 -12.93 27.22
CA ALA A 290 -3.95 -14.37 26.99
C ALA A 290 -2.94 -14.97 27.97
N CYS A 291 -1.75 -14.38 28.07
CA CYS A 291 -0.73 -14.78 29.04
C CYS A 291 0.37 -13.70 29.20
N LEU A 292 1.24 -13.94 30.19
CA LEU A 292 2.52 -13.26 30.38
C LEU A 292 3.67 -14.25 30.19
N THR A 293 4.75 -13.84 29.54
CA THR A 293 5.95 -14.67 29.31
C THR A 293 7.22 -13.83 29.38
N ASP A 294 8.34 -14.45 29.75
CA ASP A 294 9.66 -13.82 29.71
C ASP A 294 10.38 -14.06 28.36
N LEU A 295 9.82 -14.87 27.45
CA LEU A 295 10.38 -15.18 26.14
C LEU A 295 10.16 -14.06 25.13
N TRP A 296 11.28 -13.52 24.63
CA TRP A 296 11.24 -12.56 23.53
C TRP A 296 11.02 -13.25 22.18
N LEU A 297 10.57 -12.48 21.19
CA LEU A 297 10.13 -13.00 19.89
C LEU A 297 11.14 -13.94 19.20
N GLY A 298 12.44 -13.67 19.28
CA GLY A 298 13.48 -14.50 18.66
C GLY A 298 13.77 -15.82 19.37
N GLN A 299 13.24 -16.04 20.58
CA GLN A 299 13.34 -17.31 21.31
C GLN A 299 12.11 -18.21 21.12
N ARG A 300 11.07 -17.70 20.46
CA ARG A 300 9.80 -18.42 20.31
C ARG A 300 9.90 -19.40 19.14
N GLU A 301 9.24 -20.54 19.31
CA GLU A 301 9.03 -21.45 18.19
C GLU A 301 8.14 -20.78 17.14
N ALA A 302 8.59 -20.79 15.88
CA ALA A 302 7.83 -20.18 14.80
C ALA A 302 6.44 -20.82 14.70
N VAL A 303 5.41 -19.99 14.48
CA VAL A 303 4.02 -20.39 14.25
C VAL A 303 3.28 -20.96 15.47
N LYS A 304 3.96 -21.24 16.60
CA LYS A 304 3.31 -21.71 17.83
C LYS A 304 2.82 -20.55 18.70
N ASP A 305 1.69 -20.76 19.37
CA ASP A 305 1.21 -19.85 20.41
C ASP A 305 2.13 -19.97 21.63
N VAL A 306 2.83 -18.88 21.97
CA VAL A 306 3.73 -18.83 23.12
C VAL A 306 3.01 -19.11 24.44
N CYS A 307 1.73 -18.77 24.57
CA CYS A 307 0.95 -19.05 25.78
C CYS A 307 0.70 -20.54 25.98
N GLU A 308 0.85 -21.37 24.94
CA GLU A 308 0.74 -22.83 24.99
C GLU A 308 2.11 -23.51 24.98
N SER A 309 3.06 -22.99 24.20
CA SER A 309 4.36 -23.63 24.02
C SER A 309 5.38 -23.30 25.10
N ASP A 310 5.25 -22.15 25.78
CA ASP A 310 6.12 -21.78 26.88
C ASP A 310 5.58 -22.36 28.20
N PRO A 311 6.25 -23.36 28.82
CA PRO A 311 5.80 -23.91 30.09
C PRO A 311 5.90 -22.91 31.26
N ALA A 312 6.65 -21.82 31.09
CA ALA A 312 6.74 -20.74 32.07
C ALA A 312 5.74 -19.60 31.81
N ALA A 313 4.91 -19.68 30.76
CA ALA A 313 3.87 -18.70 30.52
C ALA A 313 2.82 -18.73 31.63
N ILE A 314 2.47 -17.55 32.11
CA ILE A 314 1.52 -17.39 33.22
C ILE A 314 0.22 -16.83 32.65
N ARG A 315 -0.91 -17.52 32.89
CA ARG A 315 -2.23 -17.13 32.40
C ARG A 315 -3.02 -16.42 33.51
N PRO A 316 -3.87 -15.43 33.17
CA PRO A 316 -4.83 -14.90 34.12
C PRO A 316 -5.85 -16.00 34.50
N GLU A 317 -6.14 -16.12 35.80
CA GLU A 317 -7.18 -17.01 36.35
C GLU A 317 -8.59 -16.56 35.96
#